data_AF-A0A835B256-F1
#
_entry.id   AF-A0A835B256-F1
#
_cell.length_a   1.000
_cell.length_b   1.000
_cell.length_c   1.000
_cell.angle_alpha   90.00
_cell.angle_beta   90.00
_cell.angle_gamma   90.00
#
_symmetry.space_group_name_H-M   'P 1'
#
loop_
_entity.id
_entity.type
_entity.pdbx_description
1 polymer ?
#
loop_
_entity_poly.entity_id
_entity_poly.type
_entity_poly.pdbx_seq_one_letter_code
_entity_poly.pdbx_strand_id
1 'polypeptide(L)'
;MGVSSFSTCYRVCCSYHVLFTLGYFPGEAGTPGRAQQKVKKPHRWKPGTVALREIKKLQKTTELLIPFAPFVRLVREISDAYARDASRWTPEALLALQEVNYTQLLHWRA
;
A
#
# COMPACT_ATOMS: atom_id res chain seq x y z
N MET A 1 2.46 14.66 -31.86
CA MET A 1 3.00 13.51 -31.09
C MET A 1 2.64 13.73 -29.62
N GLY A 2 1.53 13.19 -29.14
CA GLY A 2 1.62 12.24 -28.02
C GLY A 2 0.54 12.46 -26.96
N VAL A 3 -0.73 12.59 -27.36
CA VAL A 3 -1.90 12.59 -26.47
C VAL A 3 -2.58 11.22 -26.54
N SER A 4 -1.91 10.17 -26.10
CA SER A 4 -2.45 8.80 -26.19
C SER A 4 -2.17 7.92 -24.95
N SER A 5 -1.77 8.49 -23.82
CA SER A 5 -1.58 7.72 -22.56
C SER A 5 -2.71 7.89 -21.53
N PHE A 6 -3.54 8.92 -21.61
CA PHE A 6 -4.63 9.13 -20.63
C PHE A 6 -5.86 8.24 -20.90
N SER A 7 -6.06 7.79 -22.15
CA SER A 7 -7.21 6.94 -22.52
C SER A 7 -7.04 5.48 -22.07
N THR A 8 -5.80 4.97 -22.04
CA THR A 8 -5.52 3.58 -21.70
C THR A 8 -5.77 3.28 -20.22
N CYS A 9 -5.52 4.25 -19.34
CA CYS A 9 -5.74 4.09 -17.90
C CYS A 9 -7.24 3.94 -17.54
N TYR A 10 -8.12 4.70 -18.21
CA TYR A 10 -9.57 4.56 -18.04
C TYR A 10 -10.08 3.22 -18.61
N ARG A 11 -9.51 2.74 -19.72
CA ARG A 11 -9.89 1.47 -20.35
C ARG A 11 -9.55 0.25 -19.48
N VAL A 12 -8.44 0.29 -18.74
CA VAL A 12 -8.06 -0.79 -17.82
C VAL A 12 -8.94 -0.79 -16.56
N CYS A 13 -9.35 0.37 -16.05
CA CYS A 13 -10.28 0.45 -14.91
C CYS A 13 -11.69 -0.07 -15.25
N CYS A 14 -12.21 0.19 -16.45
CA CYS A 14 -13.50 -0.38 -16.88
C CYS A 14 -13.50 -1.91 -16.96
N SER A 15 -12.39 -2.54 -17.36
CA SER A 15 -12.32 -4.01 -17.46
C SER A 15 -12.40 -4.73 -16.11
N TYR A 16 -11.89 -4.11 -15.03
CA TYR A 16 -11.99 -4.71 -13.68
C TYR A 16 -13.41 -4.64 -13.10
N HIS A 17 -14.25 -3.71 -13.54
CA HIS A 17 -15.64 -3.60 -13.07
C HIS A 17 -16.58 -4.61 -13.75
N VAL A 18 -16.31 -4.98 -15.01
CA VAL A 18 -17.12 -5.96 -15.76
C VAL A 18 -16.85 -7.40 -15.31
N LEU A 19 -15.64 -7.72 -14.84
CA LEU A 19 -15.32 -9.03 -14.29
C LEU A 19 -15.96 -9.29 -12.92
N PHE A 20 -16.30 -8.25 -12.15
CA PHE A 20 -16.96 -8.39 -10.85
C PHE A 20 -18.49 -8.62 -10.97
N THR A 21 -19.08 -8.31 -12.13
CA THR A 21 -20.54 -8.45 -12.37
C THR A 21 -20.95 -9.76 -13.04
N LEU A 22 -20.03 -10.45 -13.72
CA LEU A 22 -20.27 -11.79 -14.28
C LEU A 22 -19.94 -12.89 -13.26
N GLY A 23 -20.65 -12.90 -12.13
CA GLY A 23 -20.48 -13.83 -11.02
C GLY A 23 -20.40 -15.31 -11.44
N TYR A 24 -19.19 -15.77 -11.74
CA TYR A 24 -18.87 -17.16 -12.01
C TYR A 24 -18.31 -17.77 -10.72
N PHE A 25 -19.22 -18.31 -9.92
CA PHE A 25 -18.93 -19.17 -8.78
C PHE A 25 -18.74 -20.61 -9.29
N PRO A 26 -17.52 -21.17 -9.34
CA PRO A 26 -17.37 -22.60 -9.58
C PRO A 26 -17.62 -23.39 -8.30
N GLY A 27 -18.80 -24.00 -8.26
CA GLY A 27 -19.07 -25.39 -7.88
C GLY A 27 -18.27 -26.05 -6.76
N GLU A 28 -18.98 -26.31 -5.66
CA GLU A 28 -18.66 -27.22 -4.57
C GLU A 28 -18.43 -28.66 -5.08
N ALA A 29 -17.25 -29.22 -4.84
CA ALA A 29 -16.98 -30.65 -5.04
C ALA A 29 -16.03 -31.20 -3.96
N GLY A 30 -16.54 -32.12 -3.14
CA GLY A 30 -15.76 -33.16 -2.45
C GLY A 30 -15.13 -32.78 -1.11
N THR A 31 -15.80 -33.13 -0.01
CA THR A 31 -15.17 -33.29 1.32
C THR A 31 -14.54 -34.69 1.46
N PRO A 32 -13.20 -34.82 1.52
CA PRO A 32 -12.57 -35.92 2.25
C PRO A 32 -12.31 -35.48 3.69
N GLY A 33 -12.64 -36.37 4.63
CA GLY A 33 -12.71 -36.11 6.07
C GLY A 33 -11.50 -35.37 6.65
N ARG A 34 -11.79 -34.22 7.29
CA ARG A 34 -10.80 -33.47 8.07
C ARG A 34 -10.60 -34.17 9.40
N ALA A 35 -9.48 -34.88 9.52
CA ALA A 35 -8.94 -35.31 10.81
C ALA A 35 -9.01 -34.14 11.80
N GLN A 36 -9.66 -34.35 12.93
CA GLN A 36 -9.83 -33.35 13.98
C GLN A 36 -8.46 -33.01 14.57
N GLN A 37 -7.78 -32.03 13.97
CA GLN A 37 -6.57 -31.45 14.51
C GLN A 37 -6.93 -30.74 15.81
N LYS A 38 -6.51 -31.33 16.93
CA LYS A 38 -6.54 -30.75 18.28
C LYS A 38 -6.03 -29.31 18.22
N VAL A 39 -6.94 -28.34 18.25
CA VAL A 39 -6.63 -26.92 18.13
C VAL A 39 -5.75 -26.54 19.31
N LYS A 40 -4.46 -26.32 19.04
CA LYS A 40 -3.53 -25.78 20.04
C LYS A 40 -4.04 -24.40 20.44
N LYS A 41 -4.13 -24.13 21.75
CA LYS A 41 -4.58 -22.83 22.28
C LYS A 41 -3.80 -21.70 21.59
N PRO A 42 -4.46 -20.62 21.14
CA PRO A 42 -3.77 -19.53 20.46
C PRO A 42 -2.73 -18.94 21.41
N HIS A 43 -1.46 -18.97 20.99
CA HIS A 43 -0.37 -18.42 21.78
C HIS A 43 -0.49 -16.89 21.79
N ARG A 44 -0.82 -16.32 22.96
CA ARG A 44 -0.88 -14.88 23.16
C ARG A 44 0.48 -14.36 23.61
N TRP A 45 1.07 -13.50 22.79
CA TRP A 45 2.32 -12.81 23.13
C TRP A 45 2.10 -11.81 24.27
N LYS A 46 3.13 -11.63 25.12
CA LYS A 46 3.12 -10.59 26.14
C LYS A 46 3.03 -9.20 25.47
N PRO A 47 2.33 -8.22 26.07
CA PRO A 47 2.34 -6.85 25.56
C PRO A 47 3.78 -6.36 25.44
N GLY A 48 4.11 -5.73 24.32
CA GLY A 48 5.48 -5.29 23.99
C GLY A 48 6.32 -6.30 23.19
N THR A 49 6.05 -7.61 23.25
CA THR A 49 6.83 -8.61 22.46
C THR A 49 6.60 -8.47 20.95
N VAL A 50 5.38 -8.14 20.54
CA VAL A 50 5.05 -7.89 19.12
C VAL A 50 5.67 -6.57 18.66
N ALA A 51 5.56 -5.51 19.46
CA ALA A 51 6.14 -4.19 19.17
C ALA A 51 7.67 -4.26 19.01
N LEU A 52 8.38 -4.95 19.90
CA LEU A 52 9.84 -5.12 19.79
C LEU A 52 10.25 -5.93 18.56
N ARG A 53 9.42 -6.89 18.13
CA ARG A 53 9.65 -7.66 16.89
C ARG A 53 9.45 -6.78 15.66
N GLU A 54 8.40 -5.96 15.65
CA GLU A 54 8.13 -5.00 14.58
C GLU A 54 9.22 -3.92 14.50
N ILE A 55 9.67 -3.35 15.63
CA ILE A 55 10.79 -2.40 15.67
C ILE A 55 12.06 -3.02 15.06
N LYS A 56 12.41 -4.24 15.45
CA LYS A 56 13.58 -4.96 14.90
C LYS A 56 13.43 -5.26 13.41
N LYS A 57 12.20 -5.48 12.92
CA LYS A 57 11.93 -5.69 11.49
C LYS A 57 12.08 -4.38 10.73
N LEU A 58 11.38 -3.33 11.16
CA LEU A 58 11.37 -2.00 10.55
C LEU A 58 12.74 -1.31 10.56
N GLN A 59 13.60 -1.63 11.54
CA GLN A 59 14.99 -1.14 11.56
C GLN A 59 15.92 -1.93 10.62
N LYS A 60 15.60 -3.19 10.31
CA LYS A 60 16.40 -4.02 9.40
C LYS A 60 16.01 -3.82 7.94
N THR A 61 14.77 -3.44 7.68
CA THR A 61 14.23 -3.28 6.33
C THR A 61 13.96 -1.81 6.06
N THR A 62 14.49 -1.28 4.95
CA THR A 62 14.23 0.09 4.51
C THR A 62 12.93 0.18 3.70
N GLU A 63 11.87 -0.50 4.15
CA GLU A 63 10.55 -0.39 3.55
C GLU A 63 10.00 0.99 3.92
N LEU A 64 9.48 1.75 2.95
CA LEU A 64 8.90 3.06 3.23
C LEU A 64 7.73 2.86 4.21
N LEU A 65 7.88 3.38 5.45
CA LEU A 65 6.90 3.20 6.53
C LEU A 65 5.50 3.72 6.17
N ILE A 66 5.43 4.62 5.19
CA ILE A 66 4.19 5.18 4.67
C ILE A 66 3.98 4.59 3.27
N PRO A 67 2.83 3.94 3.01
CA PRO A 67 2.54 3.45 1.67
C PRO A 67 2.49 4.60 0.66
N PHE A 68 2.98 4.36 -0.55
CA PHE A 68 3.14 5.41 -1.57
C PHE A 68 1.80 6.04 -1.98
N ALA A 69 0.72 5.24 -2.02
CA ALA A 69 -0.59 5.71 -2.48
C ALA A 69 -1.18 6.91 -1.67
N PRO A 70 -1.24 6.88 -0.32
CA PRO A 70 -1.68 8.06 0.44
C PRO A 70 -0.68 9.21 0.41
N PHE A 71 0.63 8.94 0.34
CA PHE A 71 1.65 10.01 0.27
C PHE A 71 1.49 10.85 -1.01
N VAL A 72 1.27 10.20 -2.15
CA VAL A 72 1.03 10.90 -3.43
C VAL A 72 -0.24 11.74 -3.40
N ARG A 73 -1.30 11.27 -2.73
CA ARG A 73 -2.55 12.05 -2.57
C ARG A 73 -2.28 13.34 -1.79
N LEU A 74 -1.58 13.24 -0.67
CA LEU A 74 -1.21 14.41 0.14
C LEU A 74 -0.33 15.41 -0.62
N VAL A 75 0.68 14.93 -1.35
CA VAL A 75 1.54 15.81 -2.14
C VAL A 75 0.75 16.56 -3.21
N ARG A 76 -0.23 15.90 -3.85
CA ARG A 76 -1.13 16.53 -4.82
C ARG A 76 -2.04 17.57 -4.17
N GLU A 77 -2.67 17.24 -3.05
CA GLU A 77 -3.53 18.19 -2.30
C GLU A 77 -2.78 19.46 -1.92
N ILE A 78 -1.55 19.34 -1.42
CA ILE A 78 -0.69 20.47 -1.07
C ILE A 78 -0.29 21.25 -2.33
N SER A 79 0.12 20.56 -3.38
CA SER A 79 0.54 21.22 -4.63
C SER A 79 -0.60 22.02 -5.27
N ASP A 80 -1.81 21.46 -5.29
CA ASP A 80 -2.99 22.12 -5.84
C ASP A 80 -3.39 23.36 -5.00
N ALA A 81 -3.07 23.38 -3.70
CA ALA A 81 -3.32 24.52 -2.83
C ALA A 81 -2.34 25.68 -3.05
N TYR A 82 -1.07 25.41 -3.37
CA TYR A 82 -0.01 26.43 -3.48
C TYR A 82 0.38 26.81 -4.91
N ALA A 83 0.32 25.88 -5.86
CA ALA A 83 0.73 26.09 -7.25
C ALA A 83 -0.09 25.21 -8.21
N ARG A 84 -1.23 25.75 -8.68
CA ARG A 84 -2.15 25.05 -9.60
C ARG A 84 -1.51 24.65 -10.94
N ASP A 85 -0.40 25.29 -11.30
CA ASP A 85 0.33 25.04 -12.55
C ASP A 85 1.36 23.89 -12.45
N ALA A 86 1.64 23.39 -11.24
CA ALA A 86 2.69 22.39 -10.97
C ALA A 86 2.15 21.01 -10.50
N SER A 87 0.96 20.61 -10.97
CA SER A 87 0.33 19.33 -10.56
C SER A 87 1.00 18.05 -11.13
N ARG A 88 2.01 18.21 -12.00
CA ARG A 88 2.73 17.12 -12.66
C ARG A 88 4.03 16.79 -11.92
N TRP A 89 3.98 15.72 -11.13
CA TRP A 89 5.13 15.18 -10.40
C TRP A 89 5.74 13.97 -11.10
N THR A 90 7.08 13.90 -11.14
CA THR A 90 7.82 12.69 -11.52
C THR A 90 7.87 11.72 -10.34
N PRO A 91 7.89 10.40 -10.58
CA PRO A 91 7.98 9.41 -9.50
C PRO A 91 9.28 9.53 -8.70
N GLU A 92 10.39 9.92 -9.33
CA GLU A 92 11.68 10.15 -8.67
C GLU A 92 11.64 11.33 -7.70
N ALA A 93 10.94 12.41 -8.06
CA ALA A 93 10.76 13.57 -7.19
C ALA A 93 9.92 13.22 -5.94
N LEU A 94 8.88 12.39 -6.12
CA LEU A 94 8.06 11.92 -5.00
C LEU A 94 8.86 11.05 -4.03
N LEU A 95 9.74 10.17 -4.53
CA LEU A 95 10.65 9.39 -3.69
C LEU A 95 11.63 10.28 -2.93
N ALA A 96 12.26 11.25 -3.61
CA ALA A 96 13.18 12.19 -2.97
C ALA A 96 12.50 13.00 -1.84
N LEU A 97 11.28 13.48 -2.08
CA LEU A 97 10.47 14.14 -1.04
C LEU A 97 10.21 13.21 0.14
N GLN A 98 9.97 11.92 -0.12
CA GLN A 98 9.70 10.95 0.92
C GLN A 98 10.93 10.68 1.79
N GLU A 99 12.12 10.54 1.19
CA GLU A 99 13.40 10.36 1.89
C GLU A 99 13.76 11.56 2.79
N VAL A 100 13.57 12.78 2.29
CA VAL A 100 13.82 14.01 3.07
C VAL A 100 12.86 14.09 4.26
N ASN A 101 11.60 13.70 4.09
CA ASN A 101 10.64 13.70 5.19
C ASN A 101 10.99 12.66 6.26
N TYR A 102 11.40 11.45 5.86
CA TYR A 102 11.82 10.44 6.83
C TYR A 102 13.07 10.84 7.60
N THR A 103 14.07 11.38 6.90
CA THR A 103 15.31 11.84 7.54
C THR A 103 15.06 13.02 8.47
N GLN A 104 14.22 13.99 8.07
CA GLN A 104 13.76 15.08 8.95
C GLN A 104 13.09 14.52 10.20
N LEU A 105 12.09 13.66 10.08
CA LEU A 105 11.36 13.11 11.22
C LEU A 105 12.26 12.35 12.21
N LEU A 106 13.30 11.67 11.72
CA LEU A 106 14.30 11.02 12.57
C LEU A 106 15.25 12.03 13.22
N HIS A 107 15.64 13.09 12.51
CA HIS A 107 16.47 14.17 13.04
C HIS A 107 15.77 14.93 14.17
N TRP A 108 14.49 15.31 14.00
CA TRP A 108 13.69 15.99 15.03
C TRP A 108 13.41 15.13 16.27
N ARG A 109 13.70 13.83 16.21
CA ARG A 109 13.45 12.87 17.30
C ARG A 109 14.71 12.55 18.12
N ALA A 110 15.86 13.12 17.74
CA ALA A 110 17.13 13.11 18.49
C ALA A 110 17.34 14.45 19.20
#